data_AF-A0A935I856-F1
#
_entry.id   AF-A0A935I856-F1
#
_cell.length_a   1.000
_cell.length_b   1.000
_cell.length_c   1.000
_cell.angle_alpha   90.00
_cell.angle_beta   90.00
_cell.angle_gamma   90.00
#
_symmetry.space_group_name_H-M   'P 1'
#
loop_
_entity.id
_entity.type
_entity.pdbx_description
1 polymer ?
#
loop_
_entity_poly.entity_id
_entity_poly.type
_entity_poly.pdbx_seq_one_letter_code
_entity_poly.pdbx_strand_id
1 'polypeptide(L)'
;MKILIALIRKDVLFEWRSLYQISGLMAFLLGVAYLIYFFVGSPILETWNLLFWLVLLFLSFFIGSRLFEEDAIRYKSYLHQMVSPVQLFLAKVIFSFFLLTVLSVLLFSIFLILIPVTIHSWFNWMVLFIILNFGLAVIMTFGAFLAALGQNRTI
;
A
#
# COMPACT_ATOMS: atom_id res chain seq x y z
N MET A 1 23.22 5.98 -5.96
CA MET A 1 22.06 6.85 -5.66
C MET A 1 21.21 7.23 -6.87
N LYS A 2 21.78 7.72 -7.99
CA LYS A 2 21.00 8.20 -9.15
C LYS A 2 20.01 7.16 -9.72
N ILE A 3 20.39 5.88 -9.76
CA ILE A 3 19.55 4.77 -10.26
C ILE A 3 18.32 4.53 -9.38
N LEU A 4 18.48 4.57 -8.05
CA LEU A 4 17.39 4.35 -7.09
C LEU A 4 16.32 5.45 -7.19
N ILE A 5 16.74 6.72 -7.32
CA ILE A 5 15.83 7.85 -7.52
C ILE A 5 15.12 7.75 -8.88
N ALA A 6 15.81 7.31 -9.92
CA ALA A 6 15.20 7.10 -11.24
C ALA A 6 14.13 6.00 -11.23
N LEU A 7 14.37 4.90 -10.51
CA LEU A 7 13.41 3.81 -10.32
C LEU A 7 12.15 4.29 -9.58
N ILE A 8 12.33 4.99 -8.45
CA ILE A 8 11.19 5.56 -7.69
C ILE A 8 10.41 6.53 -8.57
N ARG A 9 11.08 7.41 -9.32
CA ARG A 9 10.41 8.35 -10.21
C ARG A 9 9.63 7.64 -11.32
N LYS A 10 10.16 6.55 -11.87
CA LYS A 10 9.45 5.71 -12.84
C LYS A 10 8.16 5.19 -12.22
N ASP A 11 8.23 4.58 -11.05
CA ASP A 11 7.07 3.96 -10.39
C ASP A 11 6.00 5.02 -10.03
N VAL A 12 6.40 6.20 -9.54
CA VAL A 12 5.48 7.32 -9.29
C VAL A 12 4.79 7.83 -10.56
N LEU A 13 5.55 8.00 -11.65
CA LEU A 13 4.98 8.42 -12.95
C LEU A 13 4.01 7.37 -13.49
N PHE A 14 4.29 6.09 -13.25
CA PHE A 14 3.46 5.00 -13.73
C PHE A 14 2.12 4.97 -12.99
N GLU A 15 2.17 5.03 -11.65
CA GLU A 15 0.98 5.10 -10.79
C GLU A 15 0.09 6.29 -11.20
N TRP A 16 0.69 7.47 -11.38
CA TRP A 16 -0.04 8.67 -11.77
C TRP A 16 -0.67 8.58 -13.16
N ARG A 17 -0.03 7.90 -14.11
CA ARG A 17 -0.59 7.68 -15.46
C ARG A 17 -1.71 6.64 -15.45
N SER A 18 -1.71 5.73 -14.48
CA SER A 18 -2.74 4.71 -14.31
C SER A 18 -3.91 5.21 -13.47
N LEU A 19 -4.56 6.29 -13.93
CA LEU A 19 -5.72 6.90 -13.25
C LEU A 19 -6.84 5.89 -12.97
N TYR A 20 -7.01 4.89 -13.84
CA TYR A 20 -7.96 3.80 -13.63
C TYR A 20 -7.65 2.99 -12.36
N GLN A 21 -6.38 2.66 -12.12
CA GLN A 21 -5.98 1.85 -10.96
C GLN A 21 -6.12 2.62 -9.64
N ILE A 22 -5.75 3.92 -9.64
CA ILE A 22 -5.96 4.81 -8.50
C ILE A 22 -7.47 4.98 -8.24
N SER A 23 -8.28 5.14 -9.29
CA SER A 23 -9.73 5.30 -9.14
C SER A 23 -10.39 4.06 -8.49
N GLY A 24 -9.92 2.85 -8.81
CA GLY A 24 -10.38 1.62 -8.17
C GLY A 24 -10.02 1.53 -6.69
N LEU A 25 -8.82 1.98 -6.31
CA LEU A 25 -8.40 2.09 -4.90
C LEU A 25 -9.25 3.11 -4.14
N MET A 26 -9.52 4.27 -4.73
CA MET A 26 -10.37 5.28 -4.12
C MET A 26 -11.81 4.78 -3.95
N ALA A 27 -12.36 4.12 -4.97
CA ALA A 27 -13.69 3.52 -4.90
C ALA A 27 -13.76 2.44 -3.81
N PHE A 28 -12.71 1.62 -3.66
CA PHE A 28 -12.60 0.65 -2.56
C PHE A 28 -12.61 1.34 -1.19
N LEU A 29 -11.76 2.35 -0.99
CA LEU A 29 -11.66 3.07 0.29
C LEU A 29 -12.99 3.74 0.67
N LEU A 30 -13.61 4.45 -0.27
CA LEU A 30 -14.91 5.10 -0.05
C LEU A 30 -16.02 4.07 0.19
N GLY A 31 -16.06 3.00 -0.61
CA GLY A 31 -17.07 1.95 -0.48
C GLY A 31 -17.00 1.24 0.86
N VAL A 32 -15.80 0.81 1.28
CA VAL A 32 -15.60 0.16 2.57
C VAL A 32 -15.92 1.10 3.73
N ALA A 33 -15.42 2.34 3.70
CA ALA A 33 -15.72 3.31 4.76
C ALA A 33 -17.22 3.61 4.86
N TYR A 34 -17.90 3.74 3.73
CA TYR A 34 -19.35 3.96 3.69
C TYR A 34 -20.13 2.75 4.22
N LEU A 35 -19.75 1.52 3.84
CA LEU A 35 -20.39 0.32 4.36
C LEU A 35 -20.22 0.21 5.88
N ILE A 36 -19.01 0.47 6.37
CA ILE A 36 -18.75 0.46 7.82
C ILE A 36 -19.61 1.50 8.52
N TYR A 37 -19.68 2.73 8.01
CA TYR A 37 -20.55 3.77 8.54
C TYR A 37 -22.02 3.33 8.58
N PHE A 38 -22.53 2.77 7.46
CA PHE A 38 -23.91 2.37 7.32
C PHE A 38 -24.33 1.25 8.29
N PHE A 39 -23.46 0.26 8.51
CA PHE A 39 -23.77 -0.90 9.34
C PHE A 39 -23.42 -0.72 10.82
N VAL A 40 -22.40 0.07 11.14
CA VAL A 40 -21.86 0.14 12.51
C VAL A 40 -22.45 1.34 13.28
N GLY A 41 -22.91 2.39 12.60
CA GLY A 41 -23.50 3.57 13.24
C GLY A 41 -22.49 4.31 14.12
N SER A 42 -22.63 4.21 15.45
CA SER A 42 -21.74 4.84 16.44
C SER A 42 -20.90 3.80 17.20
N PRO A 43 -19.78 3.33 16.61
CA PRO A 43 -18.92 2.35 17.26
C PRO A 43 -18.24 2.90 18.51
N ILE A 44 -17.98 1.99 19.45
CA ILE A 44 -17.05 2.20 20.56
C ILE A 44 -15.63 2.32 19.98
N LEU A 45 -14.73 3.02 20.69
CA LEU A 45 -13.34 3.26 20.26
C LEU A 45 -12.61 1.97 19.83
N GLU A 46 -12.82 0.86 20.53
CA GLU A 46 -12.20 -0.43 20.22
C GLU A 46 -12.61 -0.96 18.84
N THR A 47 -13.91 -0.90 18.53
CA THR A 47 -14.47 -1.33 17.24
C THR A 47 -13.95 -0.44 16.11
N TRP A 48 -13.93 0.89 16.32
CA TRP A 48 -13.37 1.82 15.35
C TRP A 48 -11.91 1.51 15.03
N ASN A 49 -11.11 1.24 16.07
CA ASN A 49 -9.70 0.93 15.94
C ASN A 49 -9.48 -0.38 15.17
N LEU A 50 -10.20 -1.44 15.55
CA LEU A 50 -10.14 -2.73 14.86
C LEU A 50 -10.48 -2.59 13.38
N LEU A 51 -11.56 -1.88 13.05
CA LEU A 51 -12.02 -1.68 11.68
C LEU A 51 -11.00 -0.92 10.86
N PHE A 52 -10.44 0.17 11.40
CA PHE A 52 -9.41 0.94 10.71
C PHE A 52 -8.20 0.08 10.34
N TRP A 53 -7.63 -0.66 11.31
CA TRP A 53 -6.46 -1.50 11.05
C TRP A 53 -6.75 -2.66 10.09
N LEU A 54 -7.97 -3.21 10.15
CA LEU A 54 -8.40 -4.27 9.22
C LEU A 54 -8.48 -3.74 7.80
N VAL A 55 -9.08 -2.57 7.57
CA VAL A 55 -9.15 -1.96 6.23
C VAL A 55 -7.76 -1.59 5.72
N LEU A 56 -6.88 -1.07 6.59
CA LEU A 56 -5.48 -0.79 6.27
C LEU A 56 -4.74 -2.05 5.80
N LEU A 57 -4.97 -3.19 6.46
CA LEU A 57 -4.38 -4.47 6.09
C LEU A 57 -4.81 -4.89 4.68
N PHE A 58 -6.11 -4.80 4.36
CA PHE A 58 -6.60 -5.07 3.00
C PHE A 58 -6.04 -4.09 1.95
N LEU A 59 -5.95 -2.80 2.29
CA LEU A 59 -5.32 -1.80 1.44
C LEU A 59 -3.87 -2.17 1.10
N SER A 60 -3.11 -2.67 2.07
CA SER A 60 -1.74 -3.12 1.85
C SER A 60 -1.65 -4.32 0.90
N PHE A 61 -2.58 -5.27 0.98
CA PHE A 61 -2.67 -6.38 0.03
C PHE A 61 -2.94 -5.89 -1.40
N PHE A 62 -3.86 -4.94 -1.56
CA PHE A 62 -4.20 -4.36 -2.87
C PHE A 62 -3.02 -3.65 -3.53
N ILE A 63 -2.14 -3.01 -2.75
CA ILE A 63 -0.90 -2.41 -3.26
C ILE A 63 0.11 -3.52 -3.59
N GLY A 64 0.29 -4.47 -2.67
CA GLY A 64 1.23 -5.59 -2.77
C GLY A 64 1.05 -6.44 -4.03
N SER A 65 -0.19 -6.78 -4.38
CA SER A 65 -0.48 -7.61 -5.56
C SER A 65 -0.02 -6.98 -6.87
N ARG A 66 -0.04 -5.64 -6.96
CA ARG A 66 0.26 -4.89 -8.19
C ARG A 66 1.74 -4.54 -8.35
N LEU A 67 2.50 -4.55 -7.25
CA LEU A 67 3.89 -4.08 -7.20
C LEU A 67 4.84 -4.74 -8.23
N PHE A 68 4.51 -5.95 -8.71
CA PHE A 68 5.33 -6.68 -9.69
C PHE A 68 4.55 -7.18 -10.91
N GLU A 69 3.22 -7.01 -10.97
CA GLU A 69 2.41 -7.40 -12.14
C GLU A 69 2.86 -6.65 -13.41
N GLU A 70 3.25 -5.38 -13.28
CA GLU A 70 3.65 -4.56 -14.43
C GLU A 70 5.09 -4.81 -14.90
N ASP A 71 5.99 -5.29 -14.02
CA ASP A 71 7.37 -5.65 -14.40
C ASP A 71 7.46 -7.06 -15.02
N ALA A 72 6.46 -7.92 -14.77
CA ALA A 72 6.40 -9.29 -15.29
C ALA A 72 6.32 -9.37 -16.82
N ILE A 73 5.72 -8.36 -17.47
CA ILE A 73 5.40 -8.40 -18.91
C ILE A 73 6.52 -7.81 -19.79
N ARG A 74 7.38 -6.92 -19.28
CA ARG A 74 8.24 -6.09 -20.16
C ARG A 74 9.75 -6.13 -19.92
N TYR A 75 10.23 -6.64 -18.77
CA TYR A 75 11.65 -6.47 -18.39
C TYR A 75 12.36 -7.70 -17.78
N LYS A 76 11.75 -8.89 -17.82
CA LYS A 76 12.30 -10.11 -17.18
C LYS A 76 13.71 -10.53 -17.63
N SER A 77 14.14 -10.17 -18.85
CA SER A 77 15.46 -10.56 -19.38
C SER A 77 16.54 -9.46 -19.30
N TYR A 78 16.17 -8.18 -19.37
CA TYR A 78 17.14 -7.07 -19.47
C TYR A 78 17.53 -6.45 -18.11
N LEU A 79 16.61 -6.40 -17.12
CA LEU A 79 16.90 -5.71 -15.85
C LEU A 79 17.85 -6.48 -14.92
N HIS A 80 17.85 -7.82 -15.03
CA HIS A 80 18.74 -8.69 -14.23
C HIS A 80 20.22 -8.53 -14.59
N GLN A 81 20.54 -8.00 -15.78
CA GLN A 81 21.92 -7.85 -16.25
C GLN A 81 22.53 -6.47 -15.93
N MET A 82 21.70 -5.45 -15.66
CA MET A 82 22.19 -4.06 -15.50
C MET A 82 21.96 -3.46 -14.11
N VAL A 83 21.08 -4.03 -13.27
CA VAL A 83 20.74 -3.48 -11.94
C VAL A 83 20.75 -4.57 -10.87
N SER A 84 21.42 -4.33 -9.74
CA SER A 84 21.46 -5.26 -8.62
C SER A 84 20.05 -5.52 -8.05
N PRO A 85 19.63 -6.77 -7.79
CA PRO A 85 18.31 -7.12 -7.25
C PRO A 85 17.97 -6.39 -5.95
N VAL A 86 18.98 -6.11 -5.11
CA VAL A 86 18.83 -5.38 -3.85
C VAL A 86 18.33 -3.95 -4.06
N GLN A 87 18.83 -3.25 -5.09
CA GLN A 87 18.41 -1.86 -5.37
C GLN A 87 16.98 -1.78 -5.90
N LEU A 88 16.53 -2.79 -6.65
CA LEU A 88 15.14 -2.88 -7.12
C LEU A 88 14.18 -3.14 -5.96
N PHE A 89 14.54 -4.08 -5.08
CA PHE A 89 13.75 -4.35 -3.88
C PHE A 89 13.64 -3.10 -2.99
N LEU A 90 14.75 -2.43 -2.70
CA LEU A 90 14.75 -1.23 -1.86
C LEU A 90 13.89 -0.10 -2.45
N ALA A 91 13.99 0.12 -3.77
CA ALA A 91 13.17 1.13 -4.45
C ALA A 91 11.67 0.83 -4.32
N LYS A 92 11.27 -0.44 -4.50
CA LYS A 92 9.88 -0.87 -4.38
C LYS A 92 9.35 -0.78 -2.95
N VAL A 93 10.15 -1.13 -1.95
CA VAL A 93 9.78 -0.95 -0.53
C VAL A 93 9.52 0.52 -0.22
N ILE A 94 10.42 1.42 -0.64
CA ILE A 94 10.27 2.87 -0.40
C ILE A 94 9.01 3.41 -1.10
N PHE A 95 8.78 3.01 -2.35
CA PHE A 95 7.59 3.40 -3.10
C PHE A 95 6.30 2.89 -2.43
N SER A 96 6.26 1.59 -2.08
CA SER A 96 5.13 0.96 -1.41
C SER A 96 4.82 1.64 -0.06
N PHE A 97 5.85 1.92 0.73
CA PHE A 97 5.71 2.61 2.00
C PHE A 97 5.11 4.00 1.83
N PHE A 98 5.61 4.79 0.88
CA PHE A 98 5.08 6.12 0.63
C PHE A 98 3.63 6.10 0.13
N LEU A 99 3.32 5.22 -0.83
CA LEU A 99 1.98 5.07 -1.38
C LEU A 99 0.99 4.60 -0.31
N LEU A 100 1.35 3.59 0.49
CA LEU A 100 0.53 3.08 1.59
C LEU A 100 0.32 4.15 2.67
N THR A 101 1.34 4.96 2.98
CA THR A 101 1.22 6.08 3.94
C THR A 101 0.24 7.15 3.43
N VAL A 102 0.33 7.55 2.17
CA VAL A 102 -0.59 8.55 1.58
C VAL A 102 -2.03 8.04 1.61
N LEU A 103 -2.27 6.80 1.17
CA LEU A 103 -3.60 6.21 1.12
C LEU A 103 -4.18 5.95 2.52
N SER A 104 -3.33 5.61 3.48
CA SER A 104 -3.77 5.37 4.87
C SER A 104 -4.10 6.65 5.62
N VAL A 105 -3.40 7.76 5.35
CA VAL A 105 -3.80 9.10 5.83
C VAL A 105 -5.15 9.51 5.23
N LEU A 106 -5.38 9.22 3.95
CA LEU A 106 -6.65 9.48 3.30
C LEU A 106 -7.78 8.63 3.89
N LEU A 107 -7.55 7.33 4.09
CA LEU A 107 -8.46 6.42 4.78
C LEU A 107 -8.82 6.93 6.18
N PHE A 108 -7.82 7.34 6.96
CA PHE A 108 -7.99 7.90 8.30
C PHE A 108 -8.86 9.16 8.28
N SER A 109 -8.63 10.05 7.31
CA SER A 109 -9.41 11.27 7.13
C SER A 109 -10.88 10.96 6.81
N ILE A 110 -11.13 10.00 5.93
CA ILE A 110 -12.49 9.53 5.61
C ILE A 110 -13.15 8.93 6.86
N PHE A 111 -12.45 8.08 7.60
CA PHE A 111 -12.96 7.46 8.82
C PHE A 111 -13.33 8.49 9.90
N LEU A 112 -12.52 9.53 10.09
CA LEU A 112 -12.83 10.61 11.05
C LEU A 112 -14.07 11.42 10.66
N ILE A 113 -14.27 11.66 9.35
CA ILE A 113 -15.43 12.42 8.85
C ILE A 113 -16.71 11.60 8.98
N LEU A 114 -16.69 10.32 8.59
CA LEU A 114 -17.89 9.48 8.61
C LEU A 114 -18.21 8.99 10.03
N ILE A 115 -17.19 8.66 10.82
CA ILE A 115 -17.32 7.99 12.11
C ILE A 115 -16.48 8.75 13.15
N PRO A 116 -16.98 9.90 13.65
CA PRO A 116 -16.24 10.72 14.59
C PRO A 116 -16.01 9.98 15.91
N VAL A 117 -14.77 9.96 16.38
CA VAL A 117 -14.38 9.32 17.65
C VAL A 117 -13.31 10.13 18.36
N THR A 118 -13.31 10.08 19.70
CA THR A 118 -12.30 10.74 20.54
C THR A 118 -11.11 9.82 20.81
N ILE A 119 -10.01 10.04 20.10
CA ILE A 119 -8.76 9.29 20.29
C ILE A 119 -8.01 9.88 21.48
N HIS A 120 -7.87 9.12 22.57
CA HIS A 120 -7.22 9.59 23.80
C HIS A 120 -5.68 9.64 23.69
N SER A 121 -5.06 8.67 22.99
CA SER A 121 -3.61 8.51 22.94
C SER A 121 -3.05 8.69 21.53
N TRP A 122 -3.15 9.92 21.01
CA TRP A 122 -2.77 10.24 19.63
C TRP A 122 -1.32 9.86 19.28
N PHE A 123 -0.38 10.11 20.20
CA PHE A 123 1.04 9.84 19.97
C PHE A 123 1.33 8.35 19.76
N ASN A 124 0.84 7.50 20.66
CA ASN A 124 1.04 6.05 20.57
C ASN A 124 0.41 5.48 19.30
N TRP A 125 -0.78 5.97 18.94
CA TRP A 125 -1.46 5.56 17.71
C TRP A 125 -0.65 5.94 16.46
N MET A 126 -0.08 7.15 16.41
CA MET A 126 0.72 7.61 15.28
C MET A 126 2.04 6.83 15.13
N VAL A 127 2.69 6.48 16.24
CA VAL A 127 3.89 5.63 16.21
C VAL A 127 3.57 4.24 15.69
N LEU A 128 2.50 3.61 16.20
CA LEU A 128 2.04 2.30 15.71
C LEU A 128 1.65 2.35 14.23
N PHE A 129 1.01 3.43 13.81
CA PHE A 129 0.64 3.66 12.41
C PHE A 129 1.86 3.66 11.49
N ILE A 130 2.91 4.41 11.83
CA ILE A 130 4.13 4.47 11.00
C ILE A 130 4.84 3.12 10.97
N ILE A 131 4.99 2.46 12.13
CA ILE A 131 5.65 1.15 12.23
C ILE A 131 4.89 0.10 11.41
N LEU A 132 3.56 0.08 11.51
CA LEU A 132 2.73 -0.87 10.78
C LEU A 132 2.77 -0.63 9.27
N ASN A 133 2.68 0.63 8.82
CA ASN A 133 2.81 0.98 7.40
C ASN A 133 4.16 0.49 6.84
N PHE A 134 5.24 0.70 7.59
CA PHE A 134 6.57 0.21 7.18
C PHE A 134 6.62 -1.32 7.14
N GLY A 135 6.13 -2.00 8.17
CA GLY A 135 6.09 -3.47 8.24
C GLY A 135 5.28 -4.08 7.09
N LEU A 136 4.07 -3.55 6.83
CA LEU A 136 3.21 -4.00 5.75
C LEU A 136 3.84 -3.77 4.38
N ALA A 137 4.45 -2.60 4.15
CA ALA A 137 5.13 -2.31 2.89
C ALA A 137 6.28 -3.30 2.60
N VAL A 138 7.07 -3.64 3.62
CA VAL A 138 8.16 -4.63 3.49
C VAL A 138 7.61 -6.03 3.20
N ILE A 139 6.64 -6.49 3.99
CA ILE A 139 6.08 -7.85 3.86
C ILE A 139 5.40 -8.03 2.50
N MET A 140 4.58 -7.06 2.08
CA MET A 140 3.87 -7.12 0.80
C MET A 140 4.84 -7.09 -0.39
N THR A 141 5.86 -6.21 -0.34
CA THR A 141 6.88 -6.16 -1.38
C THR A 141 7.68 -7.46 -1.45
N PHE A 142 8.00 -8.06 -0.30
CA PHE A 142 8.70 -9.34 -0.25
C PHE A 142 7.84 -10.49 -0.80
N GLY A 143 6.56 -10.56 -0.43
CA GLY A 143 5.63 -11.55 -0.97
C GLY A 143 5.49 -11.44 -2.48
N ALA A 144 5.36 -10.22 -3.00
CA ALA A 144 5.26 -9.97 -4.42
C ALA A 144 6.56 -10.28 -5.18
N PHE A 145 7.72 -10.06 -4.55
CA PHE A 145 9.02 -10.48 -5.08
C PHE A 145 9.14 -12.01 -5.19
N LEU A 146 8.71 -12.76 -4.16
CA LEU A 146 8.68 -14.23 -4.20
C LEU A 146 7.72 -14.76 -5.27
N ALA A 147 6.54 -14.15 -5.40
CA ALA A 147 5.57 -14.51 -6.44
C ALA A 147 6.15 -14.33 -7.85
N ALA A 148 6.87 -13.22 -8.08
CA ALA A 148 7.53 -12.95 -9.36
C ALA A 148 8.62 -13.98 -9.70
N LEU A 149 9.35 -14.50 -8.70
CA LEU A 149 10.32 -15.58 -8.88
C LEU A 149 9.64 -16.93 -9.20
N GLY A 150 8.53 -17.25 -8.52
CA GLY A 150 7.76 -18.48 -8.75
C GLY A 150 7.18 -18.57 -10.16
N GLN A 151 6.67 -17.46 -10.68
CA GLN A 151 6.11 -17.38 -12.04
C GLN A 151 7.15 -17.56 -13.16
N ASN A 152 8.45 -17.58 -12.83
CA ASN A 152 9.54 -17.77 -13.80
C ASN A 152 9.96 -19.23 -13.99
N ARG A 153 9.36 -20.18 -13.25
CA ARG A 153 9.72 -21.61 -13.28
C ARG A 153 8.77 -22.50 -14.10
N THR A 154 7.72 -21.94 -14.70
CA THR A 154 6.71 -22.69 -15.46
C THR A 154 6.85 -22.53 -16.98
N ILE A 155 8.06 -22.36 -17.49
CA ILE A 155 8.38 -22.43 -18.93
C ILE A 155 9.52 -23.42 -19.11
#